data_AF-A0A968BYQ8-F1
#
_entry.id   AF-A0A968BYQ8-F1
#
_cell.length_a   1.000
_cell.length_b   1.000
_cell.length_c   1.000
_cell.angle_alpha   90.00
_cell.angle_beta   90.00
_cell.angle_gamma   90.00
#
_symmetry.space_group_name_H-M   'P 1'
#
loop_
_entity.id
_entity.type
_entity.pdbx_description
1 polymer ?
#
loop_
_entity_poly.entity_id
_entity_poly.type
_entity_poly.pdbx_seq_one_letter_code
_entity_poly.pdbx_strand_id
1 'polypeptide(L)'
;MFDSGNYAATLEKAAAMIGYEKFIKEEQPRLRAEGKHVGLGIVPFVETSGVGPYEGARVTVETDGRVSVATGVGTQGQGHFTSFAQIVADQLGVSPRDVRLV
;
A
#
# COMPACT_ATOMS: atom_id res chain seq x y z
N MET A 1 -5.78 14.78 13.14
CA MET A 1 -4.38 15.23 12.95
C MET A 1 -3.79 14.33 11.89
N PHE A 2 -3.16 14.88 10.85
CA PHE A 2 -2.47 14.08 9.82
C PHE A 2 -1.02 13.82 10.27
N ASP A 3 -0.48 12.64 9.98
CA ASP A 3 0.87 12.24 10.36
C ASP A 3 1.93 12.78 9.38
N SER A 4 1.74 12.56 8.08
CA SER A 4 2.64 13.00 7.01
C SER A 4 1.95 12.93 5.64
N GLY A 5 2.56 13.53 4.60
CA GLY A 5 2.08 13.38 3.23
C GLY A 5 2.77 14.26 2.20
N ASN A 6 2.98 13.74 0.99
CA ASN A 6 3.49 14.49 -0.16
C ASN A 6 2.42 14.56 -1.28
N TYR A 7 1.42 15.41 -1.05
CA TYR A 7 0.20 15.43 -1.86
C TYR A 7 0.43 15.97 -3.28
N ALA A 8 1.17 17.08 -3.41
CA ALA A 8 1.43 17.72 -4.70
C ALA A 8 2.17 16.77 -5.65
N ALA A 9 3.29 16.19 -5.21
CA ALA A 9 4.07 15.27 -6.04
C ALA A 9 3.29 14.01 -6.42
N THR A 10 2.43 13.50 -5.53
CA THR A 10 1.57 12.34 -5.82
C THR A 10 0.54 12.68 -6.90
N LEU A 11 -0.12 13.84 -6.80
CA LEU A 11 -1.09 14.29 -7.78
C LEU A 11 -0.44 14.59 -9.13
N GLU A 12 0.71 15.27 -9.14
CA GLU A 12 1.48 15.57 -10.34
C GLU A 12 1.90 14.29 -11.07
N LYS A 13 2.41 13.29 -10.32
CA LYS A 13 2.79 11.99 -10.89
C LYS A 13 1.57 11.27 -11.47
N ALA A 14 0.45 11.25 -10.77
CA ALA A 14 -0.78 10.64 -11.27
C ALA A 14 -1.28 11.34 -12.55
N ALA A 15 -1.31 12.67 -12.56
CA ALA A 15 -1.71 13.48 -13.73
C ALA A 15 -0.81 13.21 -14.95
N ALA A 16 0.50 13.07 -14.73
CA ALA A 16 1.44 12.71 -15.79
C ALA A 16 1.20 11.29 -16.32
N MET A 17 1.02 10.30 -15.43
CA MET A 17 0.82 8.90 -15.80
C MET A 17 -0.46 8.67 -16.63
N ILE A 18 -1.52 9.40 -16.34
CA ILE A 18 -2.79 9.31 -17.08
C ILE A 18 -2.82 10.22 -18.32
N GLY A 19 -1.75 10.98 -18.59
CA GLY A 19 -1.68 11.90 -19.71
C GLY A 19 -2.70 13.05 -19.63
N TYR A 20 -2.96 13.56 -18.42
CA TYR A 20 -4.02 14.54 -18.15
C TYR A 20 -3.95 15.75 -19.10
N GLU A 21 -2.77 16.34 -19.26
CA GLU A 21 -2.55 17.49 -20.15
C GLU A 21 -2.91 17.18 -21.61
N LYS A 22 -2.50 16.00 -22.10
CA LYS A 22 -2.85 15.55 -23.46
C LYS A 22 -4.36 15.33 -23.59
N PHE A 23 -4.98 14.70 -22.59
CA PHE A 23 -6.41 14.43 -22.60
C PHE A 23 -7.22 15.72 -22.71
N ILE A 24 -6.90 16.73 -21.90
CA ILE A 24 -7.61 18.02 -21.89
C ILE A 24 -7.35 18.82 -23.18
N LYS A 25 -6.11 18.83 -23.68
CA LYS A 25 -5.71 19.66 -24.83
C LYS A 25 -6.10 19.05 -26.19
N GLU A 26 -6.12 17.73 -26.29
CA GLU A 26 -6.21 17.04 -27.59
C GLU A 26 -7.39 16.07 -27.64
N GLU A 27 -7.42 15.09 -26.73
CA GLU A 27 -8.37 13.96 -26.85
C GLU A 27 -9.81 14.36 -26.56
N GLN A 28 -10.06 15.10 -25.48
CA GLN A 28 -11.41 15.52 -25.11
C GLN A 28 -12.05 16.42 -26.19
N PRO A 29 -11.38 17.44 -26.74
CA PRO A 29 -11.90 18.22 -27.86
C PRO A 29 -12.22 17.36 -29.09
N ARG A 30 -11.31 16.47 -29.49
CA ARG A 30 -11.51 15.56 -30.62
C ARG A 30 -12.74 14.67 -30.43
N LEU A 31 -12.87 14.05 -29.26
CA LEU A 31 -14.00 13.18 -28.94
C LEU A 31 -15.32 13.95 -28.89
N ARG A 32 -15.32 15.18 -28.37
CA ARG A 32 -16.50 16.04 -28.40
C ARG A 32 -16.94 16.40 -29.81
N ALA A 33 -16.00 16.66 -30.73
CA ALA A 33 -16.30 16.91 -32.14
C ALA A 33 -16.93 15.69 -32.83
N GLU A 34 -16.62 14.48 -32.36
CA GLU A 34 -17.25 13.23 -32.77
C GLU A 34 -18.59 12.95 -32.05
N GLY A 35 -19.09 13.87 -31.23
CA GLY A 35 -20.33 13.71 -30.47
C GLY A 35 -20.22 12.83 -29.21
N LYS A 36 -19.00 12.49 -28.77
CA LYS A 36 -18.75 11.69 -27.56
C LYS A 36 -18.44 12.60 -26.37
N HIS A 37 -19.10 12.34 -25.24
CA HIS A 37 -18.90 13.07 -23.99
C HIS A 37 -18.08 12.25 -23.00
N VAL A 38 -16.75 12.34 -23.12
CA VAL A 38 -15.80 11.64 -22.24
C VAL A 38 -15.19 12.63 -21.24
N GLY A 39 -15.07 12.19 -19.99
CA GLY A 39 -14.44 12.94 -18.91
C GLY A 39 -13.36 12.10 -18.20
N LEU A 40 -12.48 12.80 -17.50
CA LEU A 40 -11.44 12.22 -16.66
C LEU A 40 -11.67 12.72 -15.24
N GLY A 41 -11.88 11.79 -14.30
CA GLY A 41 -12.06 12.09 -12.87
C GLY A 41 -10.80 11.79 -12.08
N ILE A 42 -10.40 12.70 -11.19
CA ILE A 42 -9.31 12.50 -10.23
C ILE A 42 -9.89 12.71 -8.84
N VAL A 43 -9.67 11.74 -7.95
CA VAL A 43 -10.19 11.76 -6.58
C VAL A 43 -9.04 11.51 -5.61
N PRO A 44 -8.33 12.56 -5.17
CA PRO A 44 -7.37 12.45 -4.08
C PRO A 44 -8.12 12.19 -2.78
N PHE A 45 -7.61 11.27 -1.95
CA PHE A 45 -8.14 11.02 -0.62
C PHE A 45 -7.01 10.85 0.38
N VAL A 46 -7.29 11.15 1.64
CA VAL A 46 -6.39 10.87 2.76
C VAL A 46 -7.10 9.89 3.69
N GLU A 47 -6.49 8.73 3.88
CA GLU A 47 -7.05 7.64 4.68
C GLU A 47 -6.41 7.59 6.05
N THR A 48 -7.22 7.33 7.08
CA THR A 48 -6.68 7.05 8.42
C THR A 48 -6.42 5.56 8.54
N SER A 49 -5.23 5.16 8.97
CA SER A 49 -4.87 3.74 9.18
C SER A 49 -4.38 3.50 10.60
N GLY A 50 -4.34 2.22 11.02
CA GLY A 50 -3.84 1.84 12.36
C GLY A 50 -4.69 2.35 13.52
N VAL A 51 -6.02 2.39 13.35
CA VAL A 51 -6.94 2.82 14.41
C VAL A 51 -6.81 1.84 15.59
N GLY A 52 -6.19 2.31 16.68
CA GLY A 52 -5.82 1.51 17.85
C GLY A 52 -7.01 1.01 18.69
N PRO A 53 -6.80 0.66 19.98
CA PRO A 53 -5.71 1.14 20.83
C PRO A 53 -4.40 0.35 20.73
N TYR A 54 -4.44 -0.94 20.39
CA TYR A 54 -3.26 -1.78 20.21
C TYR A 54 -3.58 -3.02 19.38
N GLU A 55 -2.53 -3.62 18.83
CA GLU A 55 -2.50 -4.96 18.27
C GLU A 55 -1.21 -5.64 18.76
N GLY A 56 -1.24 -6.95 18.97
CA GLY A 56 -0.15 -7.71 19.57
C GLY A 56 0.60 -8.61 18.58
N ALA A 57 1.88 -8.84 18.86
CA ALA A 57 2.67 -9.89 18.25
C ALA A 57 3.56 -10.57 19.30
N ARG A 58 3.72 -11.90 19.20
CA ARG A 58 4.66 -12.69 19.99
C ARG A 58 5.68 -13.31 19.04
N VAL A 59 6.93 -12.93 19.21
CA VAL A 59 8.07 -13.47 18.46
C VAL A 59 8.84 -14.42 19.38
N THR A 60 9.05 -15.65 18.94
CA THR A 60 9.81 -16.68 19.67
C THR A 60 10.95 -17.18 18.79
N VAL A 61 12.19 -17.10 19.28
CA VAL A 61 13.35 -17.72 18.64
C VAL A 61 13.46 -19.14 19.16
N GLU A 62 13.40 -20.10 18.25
CA GLU A 62 13.44 -21.52 18.54
C GLU A 62 14.88 -22.01 18.76
N THR A 63 15.04 -23.20 19.34
CA THR A 63 16.37 -23.78 19.62
C THR A 63 17.20 -24.12 18.38
N ASP A 64 16.57 -24.25 17.21
CA ASP A 64 17.24 -24.46 15.92
C ASP A 64 17.57 -23.15 15.18
N GLY A 65 17.29 -22.00 15.80
CA GLY A 65 17.51 -20.67 15.23
C GLY A 65 16.39 -20.16 14.32
N ARG A 66 15.33 -20.94 14.07
CA ARG A 66 14.12 -20.46 13.37
C ARG A 66 13.31 -19.54 14.28
N VAL A 67 12.37 -18.80 13.67
CA VAL A 67 11.53 -17.83 14.39
C VAL A 67 10.05 -18.16 14.18
N SER A 68 9.30 -18.31 15.26
CA SER A 68 7.84 -18.42 15.24
C SER A 68 7.20 -17.09 15.64
N VAL A 69 6.21 -16.62 14.88
CA VAL A 69 5.52 -15.34 15.10
C VAL A 69 4.02 -15.54 15.18
N ALA A 70 3.40 -15.19 16.30
CA ALA A 70 1.95 -15.12 16.44
C ALA A 70 1.49 -13.66 16.47
N THR A 71 0.37 -13.33 15.82
CA THR A 71 -0.25 -12.00 15.85
C THR A 71 -1.76 -12.11 16.08
N GLY A 72 -2.39 -11.07 16.64
CA GLY A 72 -3.85 -11.01 16.76
C GLY A 72 -4.56 -10.68 15.44
N VAL A 73 -3.81 -10.33 14.38
CA VAL A 73 -4.38 -10.00 13.07
C VAL A 73 -4.84 -11.24 12.32
N GLY A 74 -6.15 -11.33 12.07
CA GLY A 74 -6.72 -12.32 11.15
C GLY A 74 -6.28 -12.08 9.70
N THR A 75 -5.88 -13.13 8.99
CA THR A 75 -5.54 -13.05 7.56
C THR A 75 -6.71 -13.49 6.68
N GLN A 76 -6.95 -12.75 5.60
CA GLN A 76 -8.01 -13.01 4.61
C GLN A 76 -7.49 -12.85 3.17
N GLY A 77 -6.18 -13.03 2.95
CA GLY A 77 -5.54 -12.92 1.62
C GLY A 77 -4.68 -11.68 1.37
N GLN A 78 -4.43 -10.85 2.39
CA GLN A 78 -3.66 -9.59 2.31
C GLN A 78 -2.15 -9.83 2.25
N GLY A 79 -1.72 -11.08 2.44
CA GLY A 79 -0.31 -11.44 2.47
C GLY A 79 0.38 -11.20 3.81
N HIS A 80 -0.36 -11.09 4.93
CA HIS A 80 0.21 -10.89 6.26
C HIS A 80 1.33 -11.89 6.60
N PHE A 81 1.18 -13.15 6.20
CA PHE A 81 2.16 -14.21 6.46
C PHE A 81 3.51 -13.93 5.81
N THR A 82 3.49 -13.31 4.63
CA THR A 82 4.70 -12.94 3.89
C THR A 82 5.29 -11.65 4.43
N SER A 83 4.47 -10.59 4.52
CA SER A 83 4.95 -9.26 4.87
C SER A 83 5.45 -9.18 6.31
N PHE A 84 4.76 -9.80 7.27
CA PHE A 84 5.21 -9.78 8.67
C PHE A 84 6.45 -10.65 8.88
N ALA A 85 6.60 -11.77 8.16
CA ALA A 85 7.83 -12.56 8.18
C ALA A 85 9.03 -11.73 7.72
N GLN A 86 8.87 -10.92 6.66
CA GLN A 86 9.91 -10.01 6.18
C GLN A 86 10.27 -8.95 7.24
N ILE A 87 9.28 -8.32 7.87
CA ILE A 87 9.51 -7.33 8.93
C ILE A 87 10.31 -7.94 10.09
N VAL A 88 9.91 -9.11 10.58
CA VAL A 88 10.60 -9.78 11.69
C VAL A 88 12.02 -10.22 11.28
N ALA A 89 12.18 -10.75 10.06
CA ALA A 89 13.48 -11.15 9.54
C ALA A 89 14.46 -9.98 9.45
N ASP A 90 14.01 -8.83 8.95
CA ASP A 90 14.82 -7.62 8.85
C ASP A 90 15.27 -7.12 10.23
N GLN A 91 14.40 -7.21 11.25
CA GLN A 91 14.76 -6.82 12.63
C GLN A 91 15.74 -7.79 13.29
N LEU A 92 15.67 -9.08 12.97
CA LEU A 92 16.52 -10.12 13.57
C LEU A 92 17.77 -10.46 12.75
N GLY A 93 17.90 -9.95 11.52
CA GLY A 93 19.03 -10.22 10.63
C GLY A 93 19.05 -11.68 10.12
N VAL A 94 17.89 -12.32 9.97
CA VAL A 94 17.77 -13.71 9.49
C VAL A 94 17.12 -13.76 8.10
N SER A 95 17.06 -14.95 7.48
CA SER A 95 16.28 -15.10 6.25
C SER A 95 14.78 -15.03 6.57
N PRO A 96 13.95 -14.36 5.75
CA PRO A 96 12.49 -14.46 5.85
C PRO A 96 11.97 -15.89 5.73
N ARG A 97 12.74 -16.80 5.12
CA ARG A 97 12.40 -18.23 5.03
C ARG A 97 12.53 -18.97 6.36
N ASP A 98 13.25 -18.41 7.32
CA ASP A 98 13.44 -18.96 8.66
C ASP A 98 12.40 -18.40 9.65
N VAL A 99 11.56 -17.47 9.21
CA VAL A 99 10.46 -16.90 9.99
C VAL A 99 9.14 -17.52 9.55
N ARG A 100 8.40 -18.08 10.50
CA ARG A 100 7.10 -18.70 10.29
C ARG A 100 6.03 -18.01 11.12
N LEU A 101 4.95 -17.62 10.46
CA LEU A 101 3.75 -17.14 11.14
C LEU A 101 2.85 -18.31 11.52
N VAL A 102 2.28 -18.25 12.73
CA VAL A 102 1.42 -19.29 13.32
C VAL A 102 0.01 -18.79 13.56
#